data_AF-A0A8S3IPT7-F1
#
_entry.id   AF-A0A8S3IPT7-F1
#
_cell.length_a   1.000
_cell.length_b   1.000
_cell.length_c   1.000
_cell.angle_alpha   90.00
_cell.angle_beta   90.00
_cell.angle_gamma   90.00
#
_symmetry.space_group_name_H-M   'P 1'
#
loop_
_entity.id
_entity.type
_entity.pdbx_description
1 polymer ?
#
loop_
_entity_poly.entity_id
_entity_poly.type
_entity_poly.pdbx_seq_one_letter_code
_entity_poly.pdbx_strand_id
1 'polypeptide(L)'
;MLSGVNGVLQSMLLSIGGARFHNHHLEMNLDPKELHRDMFFRSIHFGKHFLLNISITVGHDNRAIMDVSIDNENGQAYACDAGCLDTPTKLSKKPIRFPVKMTSPSTAILYITEDFDYMTQLKDTLHVKEIEI
;
A
#
# COMPACT_ATOMS: atom_id res chain seq x y z
N MET A 1 16.04 18.36 -13.96
CA MET A 1 14.81 17.94 -14.68
C MET A 1 14.08 16.74 -14.05
N LEU A 2 14.73 15.89 -13.24
CA LEU A 2 14.07 14.73 -12.58
C LEU A 2 12.96 15.09 -11.58
N SER A 3 13.02 16.29 -10.97
CA SER A 3 12.00 16.73 -10.00
C SER A 3 10.59 16.89 -10.60
N GLY A 4 10.48 17.20 -11.89
CA GLY A 4 9.18 17.34 -12.57
C GLY A 4 8.46 15.99 -12.77
N VAL A 5 9.20 14.94 -13.14
CA VAL A 5 8.65 13.59 -13.34
C VAL A 5 8.21 12.98 -12.01
N ASN A 6 9.01 13.16 -10.96
CA ASN A 6 8.66 12.68 -9.63
C ASN A 6 7.39 13.36 -9.09
N GLY A 7 7.22 14.67 -9.33
CA GLY A 7 6.01 15.40 -8.94
C GLY A 7 4.74 14.91 -9.63
N VAL A 8 4.82 14.58 -10.93
CA VAL A 8 3.68 14.01 -11.68
C VAL A 8 3.31 12.63 -11.15
N LEU A 9 4.29 11.75 -10.94
CA LEU A 9 4.04 10.40 -10.41
C LEU A 9 3.42 10.45 -9.01
N GLN A 10 3.93 11.31 -8.13
CA GLN A 10 3.35 11.52 -6.81
C GLN A 10 1.92 12.05 -6.90
N SER A 11 1.65 13.00 -7.81
CA SER A 11 0.29 13.55 -7.99
C SER A 11 -0.69 12.50 -8.50
N MET A 12 -0.25 11.59 -9.39
CA MET A 12 -1.06 10.46 -9.85
C MET A 12 -1.32 9.45 -8.73
N LEU A 13 -0.30 9.14 -7.93
CA LEU A 13 -0.45 8.23 -6.79
C LEU A 13 -1.46 8.79 -5.76
N LEU A 14 -1.40 10.10 -5.48
CA LEU A 14 -2.36 10.78 -4.60
C LEU A 14 -3.78 10.82 -5.19
N SER A 15 -3.91 11.13 -6.49
CA SER A 15 -5.22 11.38 -7.12
C SER A 15 -5.92 10.10 -7.55
N ILE A 16 -5.19 9.20 -8.23
CA ILE A 16 -5.72 7.97 -8.83
C ILE A 16 -5.57 6.81 -7.84
N GLY A 17 -4.41 6.70 -7.20
CA GLY A 17 -4.13 5.63 -6.24
C GLY A 17 -4.76 5.85 -4.86
N GLY A 18 -5.47 6.97 -4.64
CA GLY A 18 -6.04 7.32 -3.34
C GLY A 18 -5.01 7.40 -2.22
N ALA A 19 -3.73 7.57 -2.57
CA ALA A 19 -2.66 7.48 -1.62
C ALA A 19 -2.61 8.71 -0.72
N ARG A 20 -2.19 8.52 0.53
CA ARG A 20 -1.88 9.61 1.46
C ARG A 20 -0.54 9.33 2.13
N PHE A 21 0.33 10.33 2.07
CA PHE A 21 1.60 10.30 2.77
C PHE A 21 1.42 10.96 4.13
N HIS A 22 1.62 10.19 5.18
CA HIS A 22 1.76 10.67 6.54
C HIS A 22 3.24 10.74 6.90
N ASN A 23 3.57 11.36 8.04
CA ASN A 23 4.95 11.51 8.49
C ASN A 23 5.70 10.17 8.66
N HIS A 24 4.96 9.09 8.95
CA HIS A 24 5.53 7.78 9.29
C HIS A 24 5.06 6.65 8.37
N HIS A 25 4.05 6.85 7.54
CA HIS A 25 3.53 5.79 6.68
C HIS A 25 2.84 6.34 5.43
N LEU A 26 2.75 5.50 4.42
CA LEU A 26 1.94 5.67 3.23
C LEU A 26 0.70 4.78 3.37
N GLU A 27 -0.48 5.32 3.09
CA GLU A 27 -1.72 4.53 3.03
C GLU A 27 -2.38 4.71 1.66
N MET A 28 -3.04 3.66 1.13
CA MET A 28 -3.86 3.74 -0.09
C MET A 28 -5.34 3.62 0.27
N ASN A 29 -6.06 4.74 0.22
CA ASN A 29 -7.48 4.83 0.56
C ASN A 29 -8.36 4.66 -0.68
N LEU A 30 -8.34 3.46 -1.24
CA LEU A 30 -9.23 3.07 -2.33
C LEU A 30 -10.36 2.20 -1.76
N ASP A 31 -11.59 2.46 -2.17
CA ASP A 31 -12.69 1.56 -1.87
C ASP A 31 -12.52 0.29 -2.72
N PRO A 32 -12.46 -0.91 -2.12
CA PRO A 32 -12.37 -2.16 -2.87
C PRO A 32 -13.44 -2.31 -3.96
N LYS A 33 -14.63 -1.72 -3.77
CA LYS A 33 -15.73 -1.77 -4.74
C LYS A 33 -15.46 -0.96 -6.00
N GLU A 34 -14.61 0.06 -5.92
CA GLU A 34 -14.27 0.95 -7.03
C GLU A 34 -13.05 0.44 -7.83
N LEU A 35 -12.41 -0.65 -7.38
CA LEU A 35 -11.29 -1.29 -8.08
C LEU A 35 -11.79 -2.09 -9.29
N HIS A 36 -12.06 -1.38 -10.38
CA HIS A 36 -12.51 -1.96 -11.65
C HIS A 36 -11.40 -2.14 -12.68
N ARG A 37 -10.17 -1.70 -12.39
CA ARG A 37 -9.05 -1.69 -13.34
C ARG A 37 -7.74 -1.98 -12.65
N ASP A 38 -6.85 -2.60 -13.41
CA ASP A 38 -5.47 -2.80 -12.99
C ASP A 38 -4.74 -1.47 -12.89
N MET A 39 -3.94 -1.31 -11.83
CA MET A 39 -3.13 -0.13 -11.58
C MET A 39 -1.70 -0.54 -11.28
N PHE A 40 -0.74 0.12 -11.92
CA PHE A 40 0.68 -0.19 -11.77
C PHE A 40 1.44 1.09 -11.44
N PHE A 41 1.90 1.21 -10.21
CA PHE A 41 2.75 2.28 -9.75
C PHE A 41 4.17 1.75 -9.54
N ARG A 42 5.13 2.29 -10.28
CA ARG A 42 6.53 1.83 -10.26
C ARG A 42 7.45 2.96 -9.88
N SER A 43 8.57 2.60 -9.27
CA SER A 43 9.63 3.56 -8.91
C SER A 43 9.12 4.72 -8.04
N ILE A 44 8.18 4.46 -7.15
CA ILE A 44 7.63 5.46 -6.23
C ILE A 44 8.68 5.76 -5.17
N HIS A 45 8.99 7.03 -4.98
CA HIS A 45 9.83 7.47 -3.88
C HIS A 45 9.04 7.46 -2.56
N PHE A 46 9.47 6.62 -1.62
CA PHE A 46 9.03 6.63 -0.24
C PHE A 46 10.24 6.42 0.65
N GLY A 47 10.43 7.29 1.65
CA GLY A 47 11.69 7.36 2.38
C GLY A 47 12.86 7.79 1.49
N LYS A 48 14.08 7.41 1.90
CA LYS A 48 15.33 7.81 1.21
C LYS A 48 16.09 6.66 0.58
N HIS A 49 15.75 5.41 0.91
CA HIS A 49 16.66 4.27 0.74
C HIS A 49 16.20 3.24 -0.29
N PHE A 50 14.98 3.35 -0.80
CA PHE A 50 14.41 2.43 -1.78
C PHE A 50 13.32 3.12 -2.61
N LEU A 51 12.97 2.48 -3.72
CA LEU A 51 11.82 2.78 -4.55
C LEU A 51 10.77 1.68 -4.39
N LEU A 52 9.53 2.09 -4.19
CA LEU A 52 8.38 1.19 -4.09
C LEU A 52 7.81 0.87 -5.47
N ASN A 53 7.37 -0.38 -5.62
CA ASN A 53 6.55 -0.83 -6.72
C ASN A 53 5.28 -1.45 -6.13
N ILE A 54 4.14 -0.98 -6.62
CA ILE A 54 2.81 -1.41 -6.18
C ILE A 54 2.01 -1.72 -7.44
N SER A 55 1.49 -2.94 -7.54
CA SER A 55 0.55 -3.31 -8.59
C SER A 55 -0.73 -3.83 -7.97
N ILE A 56 -1.86 -3.31 -8.43
CA ILE A 56 -3.19 -3.75 -8.09
C ILE A 56 -3.77 -4.41 -9.34
N THR A 57 -4.12 -5.68 -9.25
CA THR A 57 -4.68 -6.45 -10.37
C THR A 57 -6.06 -6.96 -9.97
N VAL A 58 -7.07 -6.76 -10.83
CA VAL A 58 -8.44 -7.17 -10.59
C VAL A 58 -8.68 -8.54 -11.23
N GLY A 59 -9.02 -9.53 -10.40
CA GLY A 59 -9.35 -10.88 -10.84
C GLY A 59 -10.70 -10.97 -11.56
N HIS A 60 -10.95 -12.13 -12.18
CA HIS A 60 -12.21 -12.42 -12.87
C HIS A 60 -13.43 -12.52 -11.93
N ASP A 61 -13.18 -12.66 -10.63
CA ASP A 61 -14.15 -12.70 -9.55
C ASP A 61 -14.36 -11.31 -8.91
N ASN A 62 -13.90 -10.24 -9.57
CA ASN A 62 -13.84 -8.87 -9.05
C ASN A 62 -13.04 -8.72 -7.75
N ARG A 63 -12.22 -9.70 -7.37
CA ARG A 63 -11.32 -9.57 -6.23
C ARG A 63 -10.00 -9.00 -6.69
N ALA A 64 -9.65 -7.86 -6.10
CA ALA A 64 -8.37 -7.23 -6.36
C ALA A 64 -7.27 -7.86 -5.50
N ILE A 65 -6.07 -7.94 -6.06
CA ILE A 65 -4.86 -8.41 -5.40
C ILE A 65 -3.81 -7.32 -5.54
N MET A 66 -3.05 -7.08 -4.47
CA MET A 66 -1.93 -6.15 -4.47
C MET A 66 -0.63 -6.93 -4.42
N ASP A 67 0.30 -6.63 -5.31
CA ASP A 67 1.67 -7.11 -5.23
C ASP A 67 2.58 -5.90 -4.96
N VAL A 68 3.39 -5.98 -3.90
CA VAL A 68 4.22 -4.88 -3.41
C VAL A 68 5.68 -5.32 -3.29
N SER A 69 6.61 -4.52 -3.80
CA SER A 69 8.05 -4.75 -3.68
C SER A 69 8.84 -3.45 -3.54
N ILE A 70 10.10 -3.61 -3.12
CA ILE A 70 11.11 -2.54 -3.11
C ILE A 70 12.24 -2.89 -4.08
N ASP A 71 12.88 -1.89 -4.67
CA ASP A 71 14.02 -2.10 -5.57
C ASP A 71 15.32 -2.49 -4.86
N ASN A 72 15.41 -2.29 -3.54
CA ASN A 72 16.60 -2.48 -2.72
C ASN A 72 16.34 -3.48 -1.58
N GLU A 73 17.04 -4.62 -1.56
CA GLU A 73 16.87 -5.64 -0.51
C GLU A 73 17.34 -5.21 0.87
N ASN A 74 18.23 -4.22 0.93
CA ASN A 74 18.68 -3.63 2.18
C ASN A 74 17.73 -2.54 2.68
N GLY A 75 16.69 -2.19 1.90
CA GLY A 75 15.65 -1.28 2.33
C GLY A 75 14.87 -1.86 3.50
N GLN A 76 14.54 -1.00 4.46
CA GLN A 76 13.67 -1.35 5.58
C GLN A 76 12.29 -0.80 5.28
N ALA A 77 11.42 -1.68 4.77
CA ALA A 77 10.04 -1.34 4.48
C ALA A 77 9.14 -2.50 4.90
N TYR A 78 7.99 -2.17 5.46
CA TYR A 78 6.99 -3.11 5.91
C TYR A 78 5.64 -2.71 5.35
N ALA A 79 4.84 -3.71 4.97
CA ALA A 79 3.50 -3.49 4.46
C ALA A 79 2.48 -4.40 5.15
N CYS A 80 1.23 -3.93 5.21
CA CYS A 80 0.09 -4.70 5.68
C CYS A 80 -1.15 -4.31 4.86
N ASP A 81 -2.11 -5.21 4.75
CA ASP A 81 -3.43 -4.95 4.20
C ASP A 81 -4.45 -4.51 5.26
N ALA A 82 -5.51 -3.82 4.81
CA ALA A 82 -6.79 -3.68 5.51
C ALA A 82 -6.71 -3.39 7.02
N GLY A 83 -6.09 -2.26 7.38
CA GLY A 83 -5.94 -1.84 8.78
C GLY A 83 -4.93 -2.66 9.59
N CYS A 84 -4.06 -3.42 8.91
CA CYS A 84 -3.09 -4.35 9.51
C CYS A 84 -3.75 -5.47 10.35
N LEU A 85 -4.87 -6.03 9.90
CA LEU A 85 -5.46 -7.22 10.53
C LEU A 85 -4.43 -8.35 10.65
N ASP A 86 -3.66 -8.57 9.60
CA ASP A 86 -2.52 -9.48 9.56
C ASP A 86 -1.23 -8.80 10.04
N THR A 87 -0.21 -9.59 10.39
CA THR A 87 1.07 -9.05 10.85
C THR A 87 1.79 -8.32 9.71
N PRO A 88 2.34 -7.11 9.94
CA PRO A 88 3.11 -6.40 8.93
C PRO A 88 4.26 -7.25 8.40
N THR A 89 4.39 -7.31 7.07
CA THR A 89 5.37 -8.14 6.39
C THR A 89 6.48 -7.28 5.82
N LYS A 90 7.73 -7.68 6.04
CA LYS A 90 8.90 -7.00 5.50
C LYS A 90 8.95 -7.16 3.98
N LEU A 91 9.06 -6.05 3.26
CA LEU A 91 9.17 -6.02 1.81
C LEU A 91 10.59 -6.40 1.35
N SER A 92 10.66 -6.88 0.10
CA SER A 92 11.91 -7.23 -0.57
C SER A 92 11.81 -6.92 -2.07
N LYS A 93 12.85 -7.26 -2.85
CA LYS A 93 12.77 -7.23 -4.33
C LYS A 93 11.74 -8.17 -4.90
N LYS A 94 11.48 -9.29 -4.21
CA LYS A 94 10.43 -10.21 -4.60
C LYS A 94 9.08 -9.60 -4.21
N PRO A 95 8.13 -9.46 -5.16
CA PRO A 95 6.79 -8.99 -4.84
C PRO A 95 6.13 -9.87 -3.79
N ILE A 96 5.56 -9.22 -2.78
CA ILE A 96 4.75 -9.84 -1.75
C ILE A 96 3.30 -9.52 -2.06
N ARG A 97 2.48 -10.55 -1.99
CA ARG A 97 1.07 -10.51 -2.35
C ARG A 97 0.22 -10.25 -1.11
N PHE A 98 -0.66 -9.25 -1.22
CA PHE A 98 -1.65 -8.89 -0.21
C PHE A 98 -3.05 -8.95 -0.83
N PRO A 99 -4.01 -9.60 -0.17
CA PRO A 99 -5.41 -9.54 -0.60
C PRO A 99 -5.97 -8.12 -0.37
N VAL A 100 -6.82 -7.64 -1.27
CA VAL A 100 -7.65 -6.47 -0.96
C VAL A 100 -8.87 -6.94 -0.17
N LYS A 101 -9.11 -6.33 1.00
CA LYS A 101 -10.23 -6.66 1.88
C LYS A 101 -11.08 -5.42 2.16
N MET A 102 -12.36 -5.64 2.46
CA MET A 102 -13.24 -4.60 3.02
C MET A 102 -13.28 -4.70 4.55
N THR A 103 -13.37 -3.56 5.21
CA THR A 103 -13.39 -3.47 6.67
C THR A 103 -14.53 -2.59 7.17
N SER A 104 -14.93 -2.82 8.43
CA SER A 104 -15.86 -1.96 9.17
C SER A 104 -15.23 -1.54 10.51
N PRO A 105 -15.01 -0.23 10.75
CA PRO A 105 -15.17 0.89 9.80
C PRO A 105 -14.21 0.80 8.61
N SER A 106 -14.53 1.48 7.51
CA SER A 106 -13.71 1.47 6.30
C SER A 106 -12.29 1.99 6.56
N THR A 107 -11.29 1.26 6.10
CA THR A 107 -9.86 1.59 6.23
C THR A 107 -9.15 1.63 4.88
N ALA A 108 -7.91 2.11 4.88
CA ALA A 108 -7.04 1.97 3.71
C ALA A 108 -6.82 0.48 3.39
N ILE A 109 -6.67 0.18 2.10
CA ILE A 109 -6.45 -1.19 1.63
C ILE A 109 -4.99 -1.63 1.81
N LEU A 110 -4.06 -0.68 1.86
CA LEU A 110 -2.63 -0.93 1.99
C LEU A 110 -1.99 0.14 2.86
N TYR A 111 -1.13 -0.28 3.78
CA TYR A 111 -0.25 0.59 4.57
C TYR A 111 1.21 0.18 4.33
N ILE A 112 2.11 1.15 4.22
CA ILE A 112 3.56 0.95 4.06
C ILE A 112 4.33 1.89 4.99
N THR A 113 5.36 1.40 5.67
CA THR A 113 6.22 2.21 6.56
C THR A 113 7.66 1.70 6.56
N GLU A 114 8.60 2.56 6.96
CA GLU A 114 9.98 2.17 7.31
C GLU A 114 10.10 1.69 8.78
N ASP A 115 9.08 1.93 9.62
CA ASP A 115 9.07 1.65 11.07
C ASP A 115 8.07 0.55 11.44
N PHE A 116 8.59 -0.64 11.76
CA PHE A 116 7.77 -1.80 12.13
C PHE A 116 6.98 -1.59 13.43
N ASP A 117 7.58 -0.93 14.43
CA ASP A 117 6.95 -0.73 15.74
C ASP A 117 5.79 0.25 15.62
N TYR A 118 5.96 1.29 14.81
CA TYR A 118 4.89 2.22 14.48
C TYR A 118 3.70 1.49 13.82
N MET A 119 3.95 0.59 12.86
CA MET A 119 2.88 -0.18 12.21
C MET A 119 2.12 -1.06 13.21
N THR A 120 2.84 -1.64 14.16
CA THR A 120 2.25 -2.50 15.19
C THR A 120 1.35 -1.68 16.13
N GLN A 121 1.77 -0.47 16.51
CA GLN A 121 0.94 0.43 17.30
C GLN A 121 -0.32 0.88 16.56
N LEU A 122 -0.20 1.14 15.24
CA LEU A 122 -1.33 1.49 14.39
C LEU A 122 -2.36 0.35 14.35
N LYS A 123 -1.90 -0.90 14.19
CA LYS A 123 -2.72 -2.10 14.29
C LYS A 123 -3.48 -2.17 15.63
N ASP A 124 -2.79 -2.01 16.74
CA ASP A 124 -3.40 -2.13 18.09
C ASP A 124 -4.43 -1.04 18.38
N THR A 125 -4.32 0.10 17.70
CA THR A 125 -5.27 1.22 17.82
C THR A 125 -6.51 1.01 16.94
N LEU A 126 -6.35 0.39 15.77
CA LEU A 126 -7.40 0.17 14.79
C LEU A 126 -8.26 -1.05 15.16
N HIS A 127 -9.40 -0.79 15.79
CA HIS A 127 -10.40 -1.82 16.09
C HIS A 127 -11.29 -2.08 14.87
N VAL A 128 -10.79 -2.90 13.93
CA VAL A 128 -11.44 -3.16 12.65
C VAL A 128 -11.84 -4.62 12.49
N LYS A 129 -12.89 -4.86 11.69
CA LYS A 129 -13.34 -6.20 11.32
C LYS A 129 -13.41 -6.31 9.80
N GLU A 130 -12.90 -7.40 9.26
CA GLU A 130 -13.09 -7.76 7.85
C GLU A 130 -14.57 -8.07 7.58
N ILE A 131 -15.06 -7.63 6.42
CA ILE A 131 -16.40 -7.93 5.91
C ILE A 131 -16.28 -8.44 4.47
N GLU A 132 -17.27 -9.21 4.02
CA GLU A 132 -17.30 -9.71 2.64
C GLU A 132 -17.47 -8.57 1.62
N ILE A 133 -16.77 -8.73 0.49
CA ILE A 133 -16.78 -7.83 -0.68
C ILE A 133 -18.00 -8.14 -1.54
#